data_AF-A0A3D5CXG6-F1
#
_entry.id   AF-A0A3D5CXG6-F1
#
_cell.length_a   1.000
_cell.length_b   1.000
_cell.length_c   1.000
_cell.angle_alpha   90.00
_cell.angle_beta   90.00
_cell.angle_gamma   90.00
#
_symmetry.space_group_name_H-M   'P 1'
#
loop_
_entity.id
_entity.type
_entity.pdbx_description
1 polymer ?
#
loop_
_entity_poly.entity_id
_entity_poly.type
_entity_poly.pdbx_seq_one_letter_code
_entity_poly.pdbx_strand_id
1 'polypeptide(L)'
;MNNIIQFLFIAGVIGFQTLSGYIGNKYMGAILPVICSGLVVFIVLTGHLNLTFRNILMPIVGLITLICIYEGGKESKKKKTIKEMEKMKAKDILNQ
;
A
#
# COMPACT_ATOMS: atom_id res chain seq x y z
N MET A 1 24.48 5.41 -8.13
CA MET A 1 23.38 4.46 -8.39
C MET A 1 22.39 5.15 -9.32
N ASN A 2 22.07 4.58 -10.49
CA ASN A 2 21.30 5.26 -11.53
C ASN A 2 19.88 5.59 -11.05
N ASN A 3 19.49 6.87 -11.11
CA ASN A 3 18.14 7.36 -10.76
C ASN A 3 17.01 6.54 -11.42
N ILE A 4 17.27 5.97 -12.60
CA ILE A 4 16.36 5.09 -13.34
C ILE A 4 15.96 3.85 -12.52
N ILE A 5 16.93 3.18 -11.88
CA ILE A 5 16.68 1.97 -11.09
C ILE A 5 15.81 2.30 -9.88
N GLN A 6 16.06 3.46 -9.24
CA GLN A 6 15.28 3.92 -8.10
C GLN A 6 13.82 4.19 -8.48
N PHE A 7 13.58 4.84 -9.62
CA PHE A 7 12.23 5.07 -10.14
C PHE A 7 11.50 3.76 -10.44
N LEU A 8 12.18 2.80 -11.07
CA LEU A 8 11.60 1.50 -11.40
C LEU A 8 11.22 0.73 -10.13
N PHE A 9 12.04 0.82 -9.09
CA PHE A 9 11.78 0.19 -7.80
C PHE A 9 10.57 0.81 -7.10
N ILE A 10 10.48 2.13 -7.06
CA ILE A 10 9.32 2.85 -6.49
C ILE A 10 8.04 2.48 -7.25
N ALA A 11 8.07 2.49 -8.59
CA ALA A 11 6.93 2.10 -9.40
C ALA A 11 6.50 0.65 -9.16
N GLY A 12 7.46 -0.27 -9.03
CA GLY A 12 7.22 -1.67 -8.69
C GLY A 12 6.57 -1.84 -7.31
N VAL A 13 7.05 -1.11 -6.30
CA VAL A 13 6.49 -1.11 -4.94
C VAL A 13 5.05 -0.60 -4.95
N ILE A 14 4.79 0.55 -5.61
CA ILE A 14 3.44 1.12 -5.70
C ILE A 14 2.49 0.16 -6.43
N GLY A 15 2.95 -0.44 -7.54
CA GLY A 15 2.19 -1.41 -8.31
C GLY A 15 1.85 -2.66 -7.49
N PHE A 16 2.84 -3.27 -6.83
CA PHE A 16 2.63 -4.41 -5.96
C PHE A 16 1.64 -4.10 -4.84
N GLN A 17 1.75 -2.91 -4.24
CA GLN A 17 0.92 -2.54 -3.11
C GLN A 17 -0.52 -2.21 -3.52
N THR A 18 -0.71 -1.61 -4.68
CA THR A 18 -2.03 -1.38 -5.28
C THR A 18 -2.69 -2.70 -5.67
N LEU A 19 -1.93 -3.62 -6.28
CA LEU A 19 -2.41 -4.96 -6.65
C LEU A 19 -2.77 -5.78 -5.42
N SER A 20 -1.96 -5.71 -4.37
CA SER A 20 -2.27 -6.39 -3.11
C SER A 20 -3.52 -5.81 -2.45
N GLY A 21 -3.71 -4.49 -2.51
CA GLY A 21 -4.94 -3.82 -2.10
C GLY A 21 -6.14 -4.30 -2.91
N TYR A 22 -5.99 -4.39 -4.23
CA TYR A 22 -7.02 -4.86 -5.15
C TYR A 22 -7.36 -6.35 -4.94
N ILE A 23 -6.40 -7.22 -4.65
CA ILE A 23 -6.70 -8.62 -4.31
C ILE A 23 -7.52 -8.67 -3.02
N GLY A 24 -7.32 -7.72 -2.11
CA GLY A 24 -8.01 -7.64 -0.82
C GLY A 24 -7.42 -8.56 0.24
N ASN A 25 -6.26 -9.16 -0.04
CA ASN A 25 -5.54 -9.96 0.94
C ASN A 25 -4.79 -9.03 1.91
N LYS A 26 -5.24 -9.01 3.18
CA LYS A 26 -4.67 -8.15 4.24
C LYS A 26 -3.19 -8.45 4.49
N TYR A 27 -2.78 -9.72 4.34
CA TYR A 27 -1.41 -10.15 4.63
C TYR A 27 -0.40 -9.69 3.57
N MET A 28 -0.76 -9.75 2.30
CA MET A 28 0.14 -9.34 1.21
C MET A 28 0.38 -7.82 1.20
N GLY A 29 -0.60 -7.02 1.65
CA GLY A 29 -0.44 -5.58 1.75
C GLY A 29 0.34 -5.16 3.00
N ALA A 30 0.27 -5.96 4.06
CA ALA A 30 0.97 -5.71 5.31
C ALA A 30 2.44 -6.19 5.29
N ILE A 31 2.83 -7.08 4.37
CA ILE A 31 4.19 -7.65 4.34
C ILE A 31 5.26 -6.54 4.18
N LEU A 32 5.02 -5.60 3.26
CA LEU A 32 5.98 -4.54 2.92
C LEU A 32 6.11 -3.50 4.05
N PRO A 33 5.01 -2.98 4.63
CA PRO A 33 5.07 -2.11 5.81
C PRO A 33 5.77 -2.79 7.00
N VAL A 34 5.50 -4.07 7.24
CA VAL A 34 6.08 -4.83 8.36
C VAL A 34 7.59 -4.98 8.19
N ILE A 35 8.05 -5.35 7.00
CA ILE A 35 9.50 -5.44 6.71
C ILE A 35 10.16 -4.07 6.86
N CYS A 36 9.53 -3.01 6.33
CA CYS A 36 10.04 -1.64 6.49
C CYS A 36 10.17 -1.25 7.97
N SER A 37 9.15 -1.52 8.78
CA SER A 37 9.17 -1.24 10.22
C SER A 37 10.26 -2.04 10.94
N GLY A 38 10.40 -3.33 10.64
CA GLY A 38 11.44 -4.19 11.21
C GLY A 38 12.85 -3.71 10.90
N LEU A 39 13.11 -3.30 9.64
CA LEU A 39 14.40 -2.73 9.24
C LEU A 39 14.70 -1.42 9.98
N VAL A 40 13.70 -0.55 10.14
CA VAL A 40 13.87 0.71 10.88
C VAL A 40 14.26 0.42 12.33
N VAL A 41 13.55 -0.48 13.01
CA VAL A 41 13.87 -0.90 14.38
C VAL A 41 15.27 -1.49 14.47
N PHE A 42 15.66 -2.34 13.52
CA PHE A 42 17.00 -2.94 13.48
C PHE A 42 18.11 -1.89 13.33
N ILE A 43 17.93 -0.89 12.46
CA ILE A 43 18.91 0.18 12.26
C ILE A 43 18.99 1.09 13.49
N VAL A 44 17.87 1.33 14.17
CA VAL A 44 17.85 2.08 15.45
C VAL A 44 18.61 1.31 16.53
N LEU A 45 18.39 0.00 16.66
CA LEU A 45 19.05 -0.85 17.67
C LEU A 45 20.55 -1.01 17.44
N THR A 46 20.99 -1.04 16.18
CA THR A 46 22.41 -1.11 15.82
C THR A 46 23.15 0.22 16.03
N GLY A 47 22.48 1.26 16.51
CA GLY A 47 23.10 2.56 16.82
C GLY A 47 23.60 3.31 15.59
N HIS A 48 23.29 2.83 14.38
CA HIS A 48 23.78 3.38 13.13
C HIS A 48 23.00 4.65 12.69
N LEU A 49 22.00 5.05 13.49
CA LEU A 49 21.07 6.12 13.20
C LEU A 49 21.34 7.33 14.10
N ASN A 50 21.78 8.44 13.51
CA ASN A 50 21.67 9.75 14.15
C ASN A 50 20.18 10.05 14.38
N LEU A 51 19.79 10.30 15.63
CA LEU A 51 18.42 10.63 16.06
C LEU A 51 17.99 12.04 15.59
N THR A 52 18.17 12.33 14.32
CA THR A 52 17.70 13.55 13.68
C THR A 52 16.22 13.39 13.36
N PHE A 53 15.42 14.45 13.56
CA PHE A 53 13.99 14.50 13.22
C PHE A 53 13.68 13.90 11.84
N ARG A 54 14.51 14.18 10.84
CA ARG A 54 14.40 13.63 9.49
C ARG A 54 14.42 12.10 9.45
N ASN A 55 15.29 11.47 10.22
CA ASN A 55 15.45 10.01 10.24
C ASN A 55 14.30 9.30 10.97
N ILE A 56 13.61 9.99 11.87
CA ILE A 56 12.40 9.49 12.52
C ILE A 56 11.18 9.71 11.61
N LEU A 57 11.11 10.86 10.94
CA LEU A 57 9.97 11.23 10.11
C LEU A 57 9.91 10.46 8.78
N MET A 58 11.06 10.21 8.13
CA MET A 58 11.14 9.44 6.88
C MET A 58 10.43 8.09 6.93
N PRO A 59 10.70 7.20 7.91
CA PRO A 59 10.03 5.90 7.97
C PRO A 59 8.54 6.02 8.31
N ILE A 60 8.13 7.02 9.11
CA ILE A 60 6.71 7.27 9.39
C ILE A 60 5.97 7.64 8.11
N VAL A 61 6.50 8.59 7.33
CA VAL A 61 5.91 9.00 6.05
C VAL A 61 5.89 7.83 5.06
N GLY A 62 6.94 7.02 5.02
CA GLY A 62 7.01 5.82 4.18
C GLY A 62 5.94 4.79 4.53
N LEU A 63 5.73 4.51 5.83
CA LEU A 63 4.70 3.60 6.31
C LEU A 63 3.29 4.11 5.99
N ILE A 64 3.01 5.38 6.27
CA ILE A 64 1.71 6.00 5.95
C ILE A 64 1.43 5.90 4.45
N THR A 65 2.41 6.24 3.61
CA THR A 65 2.28 6.16 2.16
C THR A 65 1.94 4.74 1.71
N LEU A 66 2.62 3.71 2.25
CA LEU A 66 2.34 2.31 1.94
C LEU A 66 0.91 1.89 2.34
N ILE A 67 0.42 2.36 3.50
CA ILE A 67 -0.94 2.07 3.97
C ILE A 67 -1.97 2.76 3.08
N CYS A 68 -1.79 4.04 2.76
CA CYS A 68 -2.67 4.79 1.88
C CYS A 68 -2.80 4.15 0.50
N ILE A 69 -1.69 3.70 -0.10
CA ILE A 69 -1.71 3.04 -1.41
C ILE A 69 -2.50 1.71 -1.34
N TYR A 70 -2.30 0.94 -0.28
CA TYR A 70 -3.03 -0.32 -0.08
C TYR A 70 -4.54 -0.08 0.09
N GLU A 71 -4.93 0.89 0.93
CA GLU A 71 -6.33 1.24 1.15
C GLU A 71 -6.99 1.76 -0.14
N GLY A 72 -6.28 2.60 -0.90
CA GLY A 72 -6.75 3.07 -2.20
C GLY A 72 -7.02 1.93 -3.18
N GLY A 73 -6.13 0.93 -3.24
CA GLY A 73 -6.34 -0.28 -4.06
C GLY A 73 -7.56 -1.10 -3.62
N LYS A 74 -7.76 -1.27 -2.31
CA LYS A 74 -8.90 -1.99 -1.74
C LYS A 74 -10.22 -1.28 -1.97
N GLU A 75 -10.25 0.04 -1.79
CA GLU A 75 -11.45 0.85 -1.99
C GLU A 75 -11.86 0.85 -3.46
N SER A 76 -10.90 0.90 -4.39
CA SER A 76 -11.16 0.80 -5.84
C SER A 76 -11.92 -0.49 -6.21
N LYS A 77 -11.49 -1.64 -5.68
CA LYS A 77 -12.24 -2.90 -5.86
C LYS A 77 -13.64 -2.82 -5.24
N LYS A 78 -13.77 -2.30 -4.02
CA LYS A 78 -15.06 -2.17 -3.33
C LYS A 78 -16.05 -1.33 -4.15
N LYS A 79 -15.62 -0.19 -4.70
CA LYS A 79 -16.45 0.66 -5.57
C LYS A 79 -16.88 -0.07 -6.83
N LYS A 80 -15.99 -0.85 -7.44
CA LYS A 80 -16.32 -1.67 -8.62
C LYS A 80 -17.37 -2.73 -8.29
N THR A 81 -17.21 -3.46 -7.18
CA THR A 81 -18.19 -4.48 -6.75
C THR A 81 -19.56 -3.87 -6.42
N ILE A 82 -19.61 -2.69 -5.77
CA ILE A 82 -20.88 -2.00 -5.50
C ILE A 82 -21.57 -1.60 -6.80
N LYS A 83 -20.84 -1.01 -7.76
CA LYS A 83 -21.40 -0.67 -9.07
C LYS A 83 -21.96 -1.88 -9.81
N GLU A 84 -21.28 -3.02 -9.76
CA GLU A 84 -21.78 -4.25 -10.40
C GLU A 84 -23.02 -4.80 -9.67
N MET A 85 -23.09 -4.71 -8.34
CA MET A 85 -24.31 -5.05 -7.58
C MET A 85 -25.49 -4.13 -7.92
N GLU A 86 -25.27 -2.83 -8.06
CA GLU A 86 -26.32 -1.88 -8.43
C GLU A 86 -26.87 -2.17 -9.84
N LYS A 87 -26.00 -2.51 -10.79
CA LYS A 87 -26.43 -2.95 -12.14
C LYS A 87 -27.27 -4.23 -12.10
N MET A 88 -26.88 -5.20 -11.28
CA MET A 88 -27.66 -6.44 -11.11
C MET A 88 -29.03 -6.16 -10.49
N LYS A 89 -29.09 -5.35 -9.42
CA LYS A 89 -30.37 -4.92 -8.81
C LYS A 89 -31.27 -4.19 -9.81
N ALA A 90 -30.72 -3.27 -10.60
CA ALA A 90 -31.50 -2.53 -11.59
C ALA A 90 -32.06 -3.46 -12.69
N LYS A 91 -31.29 -4.46 -13.11
CA LYS A 91 -31.77 -5.49 -14.06
C LYS A 91 -32.87 -6.36 -13.47
N ASP A 92 -32.75 -6.79 -12.22
CA ASP A 92 -33.80 -7.60 -11.57
C ASP A 92 -35.12 -6.83 -11.42
N ILE A 93 -35.06 -5.54 -11.05
CA ILE A 93 -36.25 -4.69 -10.94
C ILE A 93 -36.94 -4.49 -12.31
N LEU A 94 -36.17 -4.42 -13.40
CA LEU A 94 -36.70 -4.29 -14.76
C LEU A 94 -37.28 -5.58 -15.33
N ASN A 95 -36.91 -6.74 -14.76
CA ASN A 95 -37.33 -8.06 -15.22
C ASN A 95 -38.47 -8.66 -14.39
N GLN A 96 -38.99 -7.92 -13.40
CA GLN A 96 -40.15 -8.25 -12.57
C GLN A 96 -41.39 -7.51 -13.08
#